data_AF-A0A7Y5L712-F1
#
_entry.id   AF-A0A7Y5L712-F1
#
_cell.length_a   1.000
_cell.length_b   1.000
_cell.length_c   1.000
_cell.angle_alpha   90.00
_cell.angle_beta   90.00
_cell.angle_gamma   90.00
#
_symmetry.space_group_name_H-M   'P 1'
#
loop_
_entity.id
_entity.type
_entity.pdbx_description
1 polymer ?
#
loop_
_entity_poly.entity_id
_entity_poly.type
_entity_poly.pdbx_seq_one_letter_code
_entity_poly.pdbx_strand_id
1 'polypeptide(L)'
;MRIAYIAAGAAGMYCGSCLHDNTLAAALLKKGHEVALIPTYTPLRTDEANVAVNDIFYGGINVYLQEKFPLFRRTPWRFDRLLNNPTLL
;
A
#
# COMPACT_ATOMS: atom_id res chain seq x y z
N MET A 1 8.48 -9.10 17.50
CA MET A 1 8.34 -9.88 16.24
C MET A 1 8.20 -8.89 15.09
N ARG A 2 8.65 -9.27 13.88
CA ARG A 2 8.52 -8.45 12.67
C ARG A 2 7.40 -9.02 11.80
N ILE A 3 6.42 -8.20 11.44
CA ILE A 3 5.20 -8.61 10.74
C ILE A 3 5.04 -7.74 9.49
N ALA A 4 5.03 -8.37 8.33
CA ALA A 4 4.60 -7.75 7.08
C ALA A 4 3.13 -8.08 6.86
N TYR A 5 2.27 -7.07 7.00
CA TYR A 5 0.82 -7.20 6.84
C TYR A 5 0.45 -6.63 5.46
N ILE A 6 0.01 -7.49 4.55
CA ILE A 6 -0.27 -7.10 3.16
C ILE A 6 -1.76 -6.78 3.05
N ALA A 7 -2.09 -5.55 2.66
CA ALA A 7 -3.46 -5.09 2.45
C ALA A 7 -3.66 -4.66 0.99
N ALA A 8 -4.79 -5.04 0.39
CA ALA A 8 -5.09 -4.70 -1.01
C ALA A 8 -5.32 -3.19 -1.22
N GLY A 9 -5.98 -2.55 -0.24
CA GLY A 9 -6.50 -1.20 -0.34
C GLY A 9 -7.85 -1.14 -1.06
N ALA A 10 -8.55 -0.02 -0.90
CA ALA A 10 -9.83 0.26 -1.57
C ALA A 10 -9.86 1.66 -2.21
N ALA A 11 -8.68 2.19 -2.52
CA ALA A 11 -8.47 3.55 -3.00
C ALA A 11 -9.19 4.59 -2.12
N GLY A 12 -9.93 5.52 -2.73
CA GLY A 12 -10.66 6.57 -2.03
C GLY A 12 -11.94 6.13 -1.30
N MET A 13 -12.27 4.84 -1.26
CA MET A 13 -13.51 4.34 -0.63
C MET A 13 -13.27 3.84 0.79
N TYR A 14 -14.30 3.93 1.65
CA TYR A 14 -14.27 3.21 2.93
C TYR A 14 -14.51 1.72 2.71
N CYS A 15 -13.64 0.90 3.27
CA CYS A 15 -13.68 -0.55 3.14
C CYS A 15 -13.52 -1.18 4.52
N GLY A 16 -14.47 -2.03 4.92
CA GLY A 16 -14.43 -2.69 6.23
C GLY A 16 -13.16 -3.50 6.46
N SER A 17 -12.61 -4.14 5.42
CA SER A 17 -11.32 -4.83 5.51
C SER A 17 -10.17 -3.86 5.74
N CYS A 18 -10.14 -2.70 5.07
CA CYS A 18 -9.09 -1.70 5.30
C CYS A 18 -9.12 -1.13 6.72
N LEU A 19 -10.33 -0.91 7.27
CA LEU A 19 -10.49 -0.48 8.65
C LEU A 19 -9.97 -1.55 9.61
N HIS A 20 -10.39 -2.80 9.40
CA HIS A 20 -9.94 -3.94 10.20
C HIS A 20 -8.41 -4.11 10.17
N ASP A 21 -7.82 -4.06 8.97
CA ASP A 21 -6.38 -4.20 8.76
C ASP A 21 -5.61 -3.10 9.50
N ASN A 22 -6.10 -1.85 9.44
CA ASN A 22 -5.49 -0.73 10.14
C ASN A 22 -5.59 -0.88 11.66
N THR A 23 -6.77 -1.20 12.18
CA THR A 23 -6.99 -1.38 13.62
C THR A 23 -6.14 -2.53 14.17
N LEU A 24 -6.03 -3.64 13.43
CA LEU A 24 -5.21 -4.78 13.81
C LEU A 24 -3.72 -4.42 13.81
N ALA A 25 -3.23 -3.77 12.76
CA ALA A 25 -1.84 -3.31 12.69
C ALA A 25 -1.51 -2.33 13.83
N ALA A 26 -2.40 -1.37 14.11
CA ALA A 26 -2.25 -0.42 15.20
C ALA A 26 -2.22 -1.11 16.58
N ALA A 27 -3.06 -2.12 16.80
CA ALA A 27 -3.06 -2.91 18.04
C ALA A 27 -1.77 -3.73 18.21
N LEU A 28 -1.24 -4.30 17.13
CA LEU A 28 0.03 -5.04 17.14
C LEU A 28 1.22 -4.11 17.42
N LEU A 29 1.25 -2.91 16.81
CA LEU A 29 2.24 -1.88 17.13
C LEU A 29 2.21 -1.50 18.61
N LYS A 30 1.02 -1.28 19.18
CA LYS A 30 0.84 -0.97 20.62
C LYS A 30 1.33 -2.09 21.54
N LYS A 31 1.31 -3.34 21.08
CA LYS A 31 1.86 -4.50 21.82
C LYS A 31 3.38 -4.66 21.69
N GLY A 32 4.06 -3.76 20.98
CA GLY A 32 5.52 -3.80 20.80
C GLY A 32 6.00 -4.69 19.65
N HIS A 33 5.12 -5.04 18.71
CA HIS A 33 5.54 -5.70 17.47
C HIS A 33 6.01 -4.66 16.45
N GLU A 34 6.98 -5.03 15.61
CA GLU A 34 7.34 -4.25 14.42
C GLU A 34 6.40 -4.65 13.29
N VAL A 35 5.49 -3.76 12.90
CA VAL A 35 4.50 -4.04 11.84
C VAL A 35 4.69 -3.09 10.68
N ALA A 36 4.80 -3.64 9.48
CA ALA A 36 4.66 -2.90 8.24
C ALA A 36 3.30 -3.27 7.62
N LEU A 37 2.33 -2.38 7.72
CA LEU A 37 1.06 -2.50 6.98
C LEU A 37 1.30 -1.97 5.56
N ILE A 38 1.28 -2.86 4.57
CA ILE A 38 1.74 -2.62 3.20
C ILE A 38 0.54 -2.51 2.27
N PRO A 39 0.22 -1.31 1.76
CA PRO A 39 -0.74 -1.14 0.67
C PRO A 39 -0.20 -1.78 -0.61
N THR A 40 -0.97 -2.69 -1.20
CA THR A 40 -0.50 -3.49 -2.34
C THR A 40 -0.93 -2.88 -3.66
N TYR A 41 -2.22 -2.59 -3.86
CA TYR A 41 -2.72 -2.16 -5.17
C TYR A 41 -3.19 -0.71 -5.18
N THR A 42 -3.78 -0.28 -4.07
CA THR A 42 -4.36 1.07 -3.91
C THR A 42 -4.13 1.56 -2.48
N PRO A 43 -4.23 2.88 -2.22
CA PRO A 43 -4.12 3.39 -0.87
C PRO A 43 -5.25 2.87 0.04
N LEU A 44 -4.99 2.84 1.35
CA LEU A 44 -5.98 2.57 2.37
C LEU A 44 -6.62 3.89 2.81
N ARG A 45 -7.95 3.95 2.78
CA ARG A 45 -8.72 5.01 3.42
C ARG A 45 -9.27 4.48 4.75
N THR A 46 -8.87 5.10 5.84
CA THR A 46 -9.25 4.75 7.20
C THR A 46 -10.05 5.89 7.84
N ASP A 47 -10.90 5.55 8.80
CA ASP A 47 -11.65 6.49 9.65
C ASP A 47 -10.83 6.94 10.87
N GLU A 48 -9.82 6.15 11.24
CA GLU A 48 -8.82 6.46 12.26
C GLU A 48 -7.45 6.82 11.64
N ALA A 49 -6.47 7.12 12.49
CA ALA A 49 -5.09 7.38 12.06
C ALA A 49 -4.53 6.17 11.30
N ASN A 50 -4.17 6.39 10.04
CA ASN A 50 -3.62 5.35 9.17
C ASN A 50 -2.20 5.00 9.61
N VAL A 51 -1.93 3.72 9.89
CA VAL A 51 -0.61 3.20 10.26
C VAL A 51 0.09 2.46 9.12
N ALA A 52 -0.48 2.49 7.91
CA ALA A 52 0.14 1.94 6.72
C ALA A 52 1.41 2.69 6.32
N VAL A 53 2.33 1.99 5.67
CA VAL A 53 3.45 2.64 4.98
C VAL A 53 2.92 3.48 3.82
N ASN A 54 3.62 4.57 3.50
CA ASN A 54 3.19 5.52 2.47
C ASN A 54 3.38 4.98 1.03
N ASP A 55 4.21 3.95 0.85
CA ASP A 55 4.50 3.40 -0.48
C ASP A 55 3.47 2.32 -0.85
N ILE A 56 2.96 2.38 -2.09
CA ILE A 56 2.13 1.32 -2.67
C ILE A 56 3.04 0.37 -3.45
N PHE A 57 2.89 -0.94 -3.25
CA PHE A 57 3.84 -1.90 -3.83
C PHE A 57 3.60 -2.16 -5.33
N TYR A 58 2.36 -2.43 -5.70
CA TYR A 58 1.88 -2.71 -7.06
C TYR A 58 0.79 -1.72 -7.47
N GLY A 59 1.15 -0.43 -7.55
CA GLY A 59 0.23 0.63 -7.99
C GLY A 59 -0.31 0.36 -9.39
N GLY A 60 -1.64 0.50 -9.56
CA GLY A 60 -2.31 0.12 -10.80
C GLY A 60 -1.75 0.79 -12.07
N ILE A 61 -1.28 2.03 -11.97
CA ILE A 61 -0.63 2.76 -13.07
C ILE A 61 0.67 2.07 -13.49
N ASN A 62 1.53 1.74 -12.53
CA ASN A 62 2.82 1.11 -12.80
C ASN A 62 2.64 -0.28 -13.41
N VAL A 63 1.78 -1.11 -12.80
CA VAL A 63 1.47 -2.46 -13.29
C VAL A 63 0.90 -2.41 -14.71
N TYR A 64 -0.03 -1.47 -14.99
CA TYR A 64 -0.61 -1.29 -16.32
C TYR A 64 0.46 -0.92 -17.37
N LEU A 65 1.36 0.02 -17.05
CA LEU A 65 2.42 0.43 -17.97
C LEU A 65 3.43 -0.69 -18.22
N GLN A 66 3.76 -1.49 -17.20
CA GLN A 66 4.61 -2.66 -17.32
C GLN A 66 3.96 -3.77 -18.17
N GLU A 67 2.64 -3.93 -18.09
CA GLU A 67 1.90 -4.87 -18.94
C GLU A 67 1.96 -4.44 -20.41
N LYS A 68 1.63 -3.18 -20.71
CA LYS A 68 1.49 -2.65 -22.09
C LYS A 68 2.81 -2.33 -22.79
N PHE A 69 3.80 -1.84 -22.06
CA PHE A 69 5.04 -1.34 -22.64
C PHE A 69 6.27 -2.05 -22.06
N PRO A 70 7.07 -2.76 -22.88
CA PRO A 70 8.22 -3.52 -22.39
C PRO A 70 9.31 -2.63 -21.79
N LEU A 71 9.35 -1.34 -22.14
CA LEU A 71 10.27 -0.35 -21.58
C LEU A 71 10.09 -0.18 -20.06
N PHE A 72 8.84 -0.18 -19.58
CA PHE A 72 8.51 0.02 -18.16
C PHE A 72 8.86 -1.20 -17.29
N ARG A 73 9.19 -2.35 -17.90
CA ARG A 73 9.71 -3.52 -17.16
C ARG A 73 11.17 -3.38 -16.75
N ARG A 74 11.86 -2.36 -17.27
CA ARG A 74 13.29 -2.10 -17.04
C ARG A 74 13.54 -0.73 -16.43
N THR A 75 12.49 -0.03 -16.00
CA THR A 75 12.63 1.27 -15.34
C THR A 75 13.37 1.12 -14.01
N PRO A 76 14.18 2.12 -13.62
CA PRO A 76 14.86 2.10 -12.32
C PRO A 76 13.82 2.27 -11.20
N TRP A 77 14.10 1.67 -10.04
CA TRP A 77 13.19 1.64 -8.87
C TRP A 77 12.62 3.01 -8.45
N ARG A 78 13.36 4.10 -8.68
CA ARG A 78 12.90 5.47 -8.37
C ARG A 78 11.73 5.91 -9.22
N PHE A 79 11.71 5.47 -10.48
CA PHE A 79 10.64 5.77 -11.42
C PHE A 79 9.40 4.94 -11.09
N ASP A 80 9.57 3.67 -10.78
CA ASP A 80 8.48 2.79 -10.32
C ASP A 80 7.83 3.34 -9.04
N ARG A 81 8.65 3.82 -8.10
CA ARG A 81 8.17 4.47 -6.87
C ARG A 81 7.38 5.76 -7.13
N LEU A 82 7.76 6.53 -8.16
CA LEU A 82 6.98 7.70 -8.56
C LEU A 82 5.60 7.30 -9.10
N LEU A 83 5.54 6.27 -9.95
CA LEU A 83 4.29 5.74 -10.52
C LEU A 83 3.38 5.07 -9.48
N ASN A 84 3.97 4.56 -8.40
CA ASN A 84 3.26 3.97 -7.27
C ASN A 84 2.86 5.00 -6.19
N ASN A 85 3.00 6.30 -6.44
CA ASN A 85 2.66 7.32 -5.45
C ASN A 85 1.14 7.36 -5.20
N PRO A 86 0.67 7.34 -3.93
CA PRO A 86 -0.74 7.48 -3.59
C PRO A 86 -1.44 8.69 -4.20
N THR A 87 -0.74 9.81 -4.47
CA THR A 87 -1.38 10.99 -5.08
C THR A 87 -1.79 10.77 -6.54
N LEU A 88 -1.30 9.72 -7.19
CA LEU A 88 -1.67 9.35 -8.55
C LEU A 88 -2.84 8.36 -8.60
N LEU A 89 -3.27 7.80 -7.45
CA LEU A 89 -4.21 6.68 -7.33
C LEU A 89 -5.41 7.04 -6.47
#